data_AF-A0AA41U1P9-F1
#
_entry.id   AF-A0AA41U1P9-F1
#
_cell.length_a   1.000
_cell.length_b   1.000
_cell.length_c   1.000
_cell.angle_alpha   90.00
_cell.angle_beta   90.00
_cell.angle_gamma   90.00
#
_symmetry.space_group_name_H-M   'P 1'
#
loop_
_entity.id
_entity.type
_entity.pdbx_description
1 polymer ?
#
loop_
_entity_poly.entity_id
_entity_poly.type
_entity_poly.pdbx_seq_one_letter_code
_entity_poly.pdbx_strand_id
1 'polypeptide(L)'
;MPEDAGRGDDVHQPQHVGNDRPDDPLDPENVLDEPDLDALLDQGYSPPERPYAVEDYGTTQDEQRAGEPLDSRLARERPDAGTADGDGIGDLAGGAGEPVDGQVGERRSGRLIADGSGGSARDVGIDGGAASAEEAAVHTIPEEESADS
;
A
#
# COMPACT_ATOMS: atom_id res chain seq x y z
N MET A 1 66.98 10.70 2.55
CA MET A 1 65.78 10.80 3.40
C MET A 1 65.06 12.09 3.03
N PRO A 2 63.74 12.10 2.79
CA PRO A 2 62.82 10.95 2.74
C PRO A 2 63.13 10.07 1.48
N GLU A 3 62.30 9.19 0.90
CA GLU A 3 60.85 8.88 0.98
C GLU A 3 60.61 7.36 1.01
N ASP A 4 59.34 6.94 1.12
CA ASP A 4 58.87 5.56 1.28
C ASP A 4 58.08 5.10 0.04
N ALA A 5 58.63 4.15 -0.73
CA ALA A 5 57.98 3.55 -1.89
C ALA A 5 57.47 2.15 -1.51
N GLY A 6 56.26 2.12 -0.96
CA GLY A 6 55.61 0.89 -0.50
C GLY A 6 55.47 -0.17 -1.60
N ARG A 7 55.77 -1.43 -1.23
CA ARG A 7 55.56 -2.60 -2.08
C ARG A 7 54.08 -2.70 -2.51
N GLY A 8 53.82 -2.84 -3.81
CA GLY A 8 52.45 -3.04 -4.31
C GLY A 8 52.32 -3.73 -5.67
N ASP A 9 53.37 -3.71 -6.51
CA ASP A 9 53.27 -4.13 -7.92
C ASP A 9 53.84 -5.54 -8.21
N ASP A 10 54.64 -6.10 -7.30
CA ASP A 10 55.27 -7.43 -7.47
C ASP A 10 54.37 -8.62 -7.08
N VAL A 11 53.12 -8.38 -6.65
CA VAL A 11 52.18 -9.45 -6.29
C VAL A 11 51.48 -9.99 -7.52
N HIS A 12 51.56 -11.32 -7.72
CA HIS A 12 50.80 -12.02 -8.74
C HIS A 12 49.30 -11.85 -8.49
N GLN A 13 48.69 -10.91 -9.22
CA GLN A 13 47.25 -10.84 -9.33
C GLN A 13 46.80 -12.00 -10.23
N PRO A 14 45.93 -12.91 -9.76
CA PRO A 14 45.27 -13.84 -10.67
C PRO A 14 44.43 -13.00 -11.64
N GLN A 15 44.79 -13.07 -12.91
CA GLN A 15 43.93 -12.57 -13.97
C GLN A 15 42.60 -13.34 -13.88
N HIS A 16 41.49 -12.61 -13.73
CA HIS A 16 40.14 -13.17 -13.61
C HIS A 16 39.69 -13.71 -14.97
N VAL A 17 40.22 -14.89 -15.32
CA VAL A 17 39.90 -15.61 -16.56
C VAL A 17 38.72 -16.53 -16.30
N GLY A 18 37.55 -15.93 -16.13
CA GLY A 18 36.30 -16.62 -15.82
C GLY A 18 35.29 -15.64 -15.25
N ASN A 19 34.01 -15.83 -15.55
CA ASN A 19 32.96 -15.16 -14.81
C ASN A 19 32.74 -15.97 -13.52
N ASP A 20 33.49 -15.68 -12.44
CA ASP A 20 33.29 -16.38 -11.15
C ASP A 20 31.98 -15.96 -10.46
N ARG A 21 31.16 -15.13 -11.12
CA ARG A 21 29.76 -14.92 -10.77
C ARG A 21 28.96 -16.09 -11.34
N PRO A 22 28.17 -16.81 -10.51
CA PRO A 22 27.18 -17.73 -11.04
C PRO A 22 26.03 -16.91 -11.66
N ASP A 23 26.17 -16.57 -12.93
CA ASP A 23 25.09 -16.07 -13.78
C ASP A 23 24.43 -17.17 -14.62
N ASP A 24 25.05 -18.36 -14.66
CA ASP A 24 24.37 -19.60 -15.04
C ASP A 24 23.16 -19.84 -14.11
N PRO A 25 22.02 -20.31 -14.65
CA PRO A 25 20.87 -20.72 -13.84
C PRO A 25 21.27 -21.73 -12.76
N LEU A 26 20.73 -21.55 -11.55
CA LEU A 26 20.94 -22.52 -10.48
C LEU A 26 20.38 -23.89 -10.91
N ASP A 27 21.18 -24.93 -10.71
CA ASP A 27 20.77 -26.30 -10.92
C ASP A 27 19.67 -26.68 -9.91
N PRO A 28 18.45 -27.06 -10.34
CA PRO A 28 17.35 -27.39 -9.44
C PRO A 28 17.64 -28.57 -8.51
N GLU A 29 18.59 -29.47 -8.85
CA GLU A 29 19.02 -30.54 -7.92
C GLU A 29 19.82 -30.00 -6.71
N ASN A 30 20.29 -28.75 -6.78
CA ASN A 30 21.20 -28.12 -5.82
C ASN A 30 20.61 -26.90 -5.08
N VAL A 31 19.33 -26.56 -5.30
CA VAL A 31 18.65 -25.48 -4.56
C VAL A 31 17.96 -26.04 -3.31
N LEU A 32 18.18 -25.39 -2.16
CA LEU A 32 17.49 -25.75 -0.91
C LEU A 32 16.06 -25.19 -0.91
N ASP A 33 15.14 -25.97 -0.35
CA ASP A 33 13.71 -25.63 -0.16
C ASP A 33 12.88 -25.37 -1.45
N GLU A 34 13.46 -25.59 -2.64
CA GLU A 34 12.74 -25.66 -3.91
C GLU A 34 12.36 -27.11 -4.27
N PRO A 35 11.33 -27.34 -5.10
CA PRO A 35 11.02 -28.68 -5.62
C PRO A 35 12.10 -29.14 -6.61
N ASP A 36 12.45 -30.43 -6.54
CA ASP A 36 13.39 -31.04 -7.48
C ASP A 36 12.86 -31.06 -8.93
N LEU A 37 13.76 -31.37 -9.87
CA LEU A 37 13.43 -31.34 -11.30
C LEU A 37 12.27 -32.28 -11.65
N ASP A 38 12.19 -33.45 -11.03
CA ASP A 38 11.10 -34.40 -11.26
C ASP A 38 9.76 -33.86 -10.71
N ALA A 39 9.75 -33.28 -9.52
CA ALA A 39 8.57 -32.63 -8.93
C ALA A 39 8.12 -31.36 -9.68
N LEU A 40 9.03 -30.68 -10.38
CA LEU A 40 8.70 -29.59 -11.31
C LEU A 40 8.07 -30.13 -12.61
N LEU A 41 8.55 -31.25 -13.14
CA LEU A 41 8.02 -31.89 -14.35
C LEU A 41 6.65 -32.56 -14.11
N ASP A 42 6.41 -33.08 -12.90
CA ASP A 42 5.10 -33.65 -12.49
C ASP A 42 4.04 -32.57 -12.20
N GLN A 43 4.42 -31.30 -12.04
CA GLN A 43 3.49 -30.17 -11.85
C GLN A 43 2.80 -29.74 -13.15
N GLY A 44 1.86 -30.57 -13.60
CA GLY A 44 0.97 -30.24 -14.71
C GLY A 44 0.05 -29.06 -14.37
N TYR A 45 0.33 -27.86 -14.90
CA TYR A 45 -0.63 -26.76 -14.90
C TYR A 45 -1.87 -27.18 -15.72
N SER A 46 -3.01 -27.30 -15.05
CA SER A 46 -4.31 -27.48 -15.69
C SER A 46 -4.94 -26.11 -15.93
N PRO A 47 -5.05 -25.63 -17.18
CA PRO A 47 -5.75 -24.38 -17.46
C PRO A 47 -7.24 -24.50 -17.08
N PRO A 48 -7.92 -23.37 -16.82
CA PRO A 48 -9.35 -23.37 -16.56
C PRO A 48 -10.13 -24.02 -17.71
N GLU A 49 -11.03 -24.96 -17.40
CA GLU A 49 -11.89 -25.63 -18.40
C GLU A 49 -12.85 -24.68 -19.13
N ARG A 50 -12.96 -23.42 -18.67
CA ARG A 50 -13.81 -22.38 -19.24
C ARG A 50 -13.06 -21.04 -19.25
N PRO A 51 -13.23 -20.22 -20.30
CA PRO A 51 -12.60 -18.90 -20.35
C PRO A 51 -13.18 -17.97 -19.27
N TYR A 52 -12.32 -17.17 -18.64
CA TYR A 52 -12.71 -16.16 -17.64
C TYR A 52 -13.09 -14.83 -18.30
N ALA A 53 -14.04 -14.11 -17.67
CA ALA A 53 -14.42 -12.73 -18.00
C ALA A 53 -14.80 -12.46 -19.47
N VAL A 54 -15.13 -13.49 -20.26
CA VAL A 54 -15.55 -13.34 -21.66
C VAL A 54 -16.97 -12.77 -21.82
N GLU A 55 -17.74 -12.74 -20.73
CA GLU A 55 -19.08 -12.14 -20.64
C GLU A 55 -19.04 -10.83 -19.83
N ASP A 56 -17.85 -10.38 -19.39
CA ASP A 56 -17.69 -9.12 -18.66
C ASP A 56 -17.76 -7.90 -19.61
N TYR A 57 -18.12 -6.76 -19.05
CA TYR A 57 -18.24 -5.50 -19.79
C TYR A 57 -16.88 -5.01 -20.31
N GLY A 58 -16.83 -4.57 -21.57
CA GLY A 58 -15.61 -4.06 -22.20
C GLY A 58 -14.90 -5.09 -23.06
N THR A 59 -15.52 -6.25 -23.28
CA THR A 59 -15.06 -7.26 -24.25
C THR A 59 -15.36 -6.86 -25.70
N THR A 60 -16.32 -5.96 -25.92
CA THR A 60 -16.64 -5.41 -27.25
C THR A 60 -16.08 -4.00 -27.49
N GLN A 61 -15.88 -3.64 -28.77
CA GLN A 61 -15.36 -2.32 -29.14
C GLN A 61 -16.28 -1.16 -28.72
N ASP A 62 -17.60 -1.36 -28.75
CA ASP A 62 -18.56 -0.30 -28.43
C ASP A 62 -18.69 -0.08 -26.91
N GLU A 63 -18.57 -1.14 -26.10
CA GLU A 63 -18.45 -1.02 -24.64
C GLU A 63 -17.17 -0.28 -24.23
N GLN A 64 -16.03 -0.55 -24.88
CA GLN A 64 -14.78 0.18 -24.63
C GLN A 64 -14.88 1.68 -24.98
N ARG A 65 -15.70 2.04 -26.00
CA ARG A 65 -15.98 3.44 -26.35
C ARG A 65 -16.95 4.11 -25.38
N ALA A 66 -17.97 3.38 -24.93
CA ALA A 66 -19.00 3.89 -24.03
C ALA A 66 -18.48 4.03 -22.58
N GLY A 67 -17.57 3.15 -22.18
CA GLY A 67 -17.15 2.98 -20.78
C GLY A 67 -18.20 2.22 -19.97
N GLU A 68 -17.77 1.55 -18.90
CA GLU A 68 -18.69 0.84 -18.00
C GLU A 68 -19.52 1.83 -17.18
N PRO A 69 -20.86 1.68 -17.11
CA PRO A 69 -21.70 2.54 -16.27
C PRO A 69 -21.33 2.39 -14.79
N LEU A 70 -21.37 3.51 -14.06
CA LEU A 70 -20.98 3.57 -12.65
C LEU A 70 -21.77 2.58 -11.79
N ASP A 71 -23.07 2.43 -12.03
CA ASP A 71 -23.94 1.51 -11.28
C ASP A 71 -23.48 0.05 -11.37
N SER A 72 -22.97 -0.41 -12.52
CA SER A 72 -22.43 -1.76 -12.69
C SER A 72 -21.10 -1.96 -11.96
N ARG A 73 -20.32 -0.89 -11.78
CA ARG A 73 -19.08 -0.91 -10.98
C ARG A 73 -19.41 -0.98 -9.50
N LEU A 74 -20.35 -0.15 -9.03
CA LEU A 74 -20.82 -0.13 -7.64
C LEU A 74 -21.52 -1.45 -7.27
N ALA A 75 -22.27 -2.09 -8.18
CA ALA A 75 -22.91 -3.37 -7.93
C ALA A 75 -21.91 -4.54 -7.70
N ARG A 76 -20.64 -4.38 -8.09
CA ARG A 76 -19.54 -5.34 -7.85
C ARG A 76 -18.67 -4.97 -6.66
N GLU A 77 -18.82 -3.76 -6.12
CA GLU A 77 -18.12 -3.31 -4.94
C GLU A 77 -18.54 -4.14 -3.72
N ARG A 78 -17.56 -4.49 -2.87
CA ARG A 78 -17.84 -5.05 -1.55
C ARG A 78 -17.40 -4.00 -0.54
N PRO A 79 -18.19 -3.75 0.53
CA PRO A 79 -17.75 -2.88 1.60
C PRO A 79 -16.40 -3.33 2.15
N ASP A 80 -15.53 -2.39 2.48
CA ASP A 80 -14.29 -2.68 3.18
C ASP A 80 -14.59 -3.41 4.50
N ALA A 81 -13.72 -4.35 4.85
CA ALA A 81 -13.78 -4.95 6.18
C ALA A 81 -13.45 -3.86 7.20
N GLY A 82 -14.40 -3.55 8.08
CA GLY A 82 -14.20 -2.56 9.12
C GLY A 82 -12.99 -2.90 9.98
N THR A 83 -12.24 -1.88 10.40
CA THR A 83 -11.17 -2.02 11.38
C THR A 83 -11.72 -2.74 12.62
N ALA A 84 -10.96 -3.69 13.16
CA ALA A 84 -11.37 -4.38 14.39
C ALA A 84 -11.56 -3.37 15.53
N ASP A 85 -12.61 -3.56 16.34
CA ASP A 85 -12.83 -2.77 17.54
C ASP A 85 -11.56 -2.81 18.42
N GLY A 86 -11.04 -1.63 18.77
CA GLY A 86 -9.88 -1.51 19.65
C GLY A 86 -10.18 -1.97 21.08
N ASP A 87 -9.16 -1.97 21.94
CA ASP A 87 -9.34 -2.26 23.36
C ASP A 87 -10.04 -1.12 24.15
N GLY A 88 -10.33 0.00 23.47
CA GLY A 88 -10.91 1.21 24.04
C GLY A 88 -9.93 2.03 24.88
N ILE A 89 -8.64 1.69 24.84
CA ILE A 89 -7.59 2.38 25.61
C ILE A 89 -6.76 3.28 24.70
N GLY A 90 -6.34 2.81 23.51
CA GLY A 90 -5.43 3.57 22.64
C GLY A 90 -5.71 3.54 21.15
N ASP A 91 -4.95 4.35 20.41
CA ASP A 91 -5.03 4.55 18.95
C ASP A 91 -4.63 3.34 18.10
N LEU A 92 -3.87 2.40 18.67
CA LEU A 92 -3.34 1.22 17.99
C LEU A 92 -4.12 -0.05 18.35
N ALA A 93 -5.01 -0.48 17.43
CA ALA A 93 -5.75 -1.73 17.57
C ALA A 93 -4.82 -2.95 17.77
N GLY A 94 -4.94 -3.64 18.91
CA GLY A 94 -4.15 -4.83 19.25
C GLY A 94 -2.72 -4.55 19.72
N GLY A 95 -2.34 -3.31 19.98
CA GLY A 95 -1.04 -2.91 20.51
C GLY A 95 -1.14 -2.00 21.72
N ALA A 96 0.00 -1.60 22.28
CA ALA A 96 0.07 -0.57 23.31
C ALA A 96 0.07 0.82 22.63
N GLY A 97 -1.11 1.24 22.15
CA GLY A 97 -1.31 2.57 21.58
C GLY A 97 -1.16 3.71 22.60
N GLU A 98 -1.09 4.94 22.10
CA GLU A 98 -1.18 6.12 22.96
C GLU A 98 -2.62 6.25 23.47
N PRO A 99 -2.86 6.58 24.76
CA PRO A 99 -4.22 6.75 25.26
C PRO A 99 -5.01 7.80 24.48
N VAL A 100 -6.22 7.46 24.04
CA VAL A 100 -7.07 8.41 23.32
C VAL A 100 -7.50 9.52 24.29
N ASP A 101 -7.10 10.75 23.99
CA ASP A 101 -7.50 11.95 24.73
C ASP A 101 -8.33 12.91 23.86
N GLY A 102 -8.77 14.02 24.45
CA GLY A 102 -9.60 15.02 23.75
C GLY A 102 -8.90 15.78 22.62
N GLN A 103 -7.60 15.56 22.37
CA GLN A 103 -6.86 16.21 21.29
C GLN A 103 -7.05 15.50 19.95
N VAL A 104 -7.63 14.30 19.94
CA VAL A 104 -8.01 13.58 18.70
C VAL A 104 -9.52 13.71 18.50
N GLY A 105 -9.92 14.40 17.43
CA GLY A 105 -11.34 14.50 17.09
C GLY A 105 -11.89 13.18 16.54
N GLU A 106 -12.96 12.65 17.14
CA GLU A 106 -13.66 11.45 16.62
C GLU A 106 -14.39 11.72 15.31
N ARG A 107 -14.79 12.97 15.08
CA ARG A 107 -15.58 13.38 13.91
C ARG A 107 -14.68 14.05 12.87
N ARG A 108 -14.61 13.42 11.69
CA ARG A 108 -14.09 14.01 10.45
C ARG A 108 -14.67 15.42 10.21
N SER A 109 -13.82 16.34 9.75
CA SER A 109 -14.22 17.65 9.24
C SER A 109 -14.92 17.53 7.88
N GLY A 110 -15.96 18.34 7.68
CA GLY A 110 -16.52 18.57 6.34
C GLY A 110 -15.80 19.68 5.58
N ARG A 111 -16.46 20.20 4.55
CA ARG A 111 -15.97 21.32 3.74
C ARG A 111 -15.81 22.57 4.62
N LEU A 112 -14.59 23.10 4.69
CA LEU A 112 -14.26 24.30 5.46
C LEU A 112 -14.42 25.57 4.60
N ILE A 113 -15.15 26.56 5.11
CA ILE A 113 -15.27 27.89 4.49
C ILE A 113 -14.61 28.92 5.42
N ALA A 114 -13.63 29.67 4.91
CA ALA A 114 -12.99 30.74 5.66
C ALA A 114 -14.00 31.81 6.12
N ASP A 115 -13.92 32.23 7.38
CA ASP A 115 -14.87 33.18 7.98
C ASP A 115 -14.54 34.66 7.70
N GLY A 116 -13.40 34.92 7.05
CA GLY A 116 -12.91 36.25 6.69
C GLY A 116 -11.80 36.77 7.62
N SER A 117 -11.59 36.17 8.78
CA SER A 117 -10.36 36.32 9.56
C SER A 117 -9.31 35.33 9.07
N GLY A 118 -8.08 35.79 8.86
CA GLY A 118 -6.97 34.90 8.49
C GLY A 118 -6.64 33.97 9.66
N GLY A 119 -6.92 32.68 9.52
CA GLY A 119 -6.61 31.64 10.52
C GLY A 119 -7.80 30.79 10.97
N SER A 120 -9.03 31.14 10.59
CA SER A 120 -10.23 30.41 11.00
C SER A 120 -11.19 30.10 9.85
N ALA A 121 -11.88 28.97 9.96
CA ALA A 121 -12.81 28.46 8.96
C ALA A 121 -13.92 27.63 9.61
N ARG A 122 -15.11 27.67 9.02
CA ARG A 122 -16.29 26.96 9.49
C ARG A 122 -16.54 25.70 8.67
N ASP A 123 -16.70 24.58 9.36
CA ASP A 123 -17.24 23.33 8.79
C ASP A 123 -18.72 23.54 8.38
N VAL A 124 -19.03 23.31 7.10
CA VAL A 124 -20.40 23.36 6.55
C VAL A 124 -20.91 21.97 6.12
N GLY A 125 -20.29 20.91 6.65
CA GLY A 125 -20.67 19.52 6.41
C GLY A 125 -19.97 18.89 5.22
N ILE A 126 -20.15 17.57 5.10
CA ILE A 126 -19.58 16.74 4.04
C ILE A 126 -20.17 17.15 2.68
N ASP A 127 -19.31 17.45 1.72
CA ASP A 127 -19.73 17.55 0.32
C ASP A 127 -19.92 16.14 -0.24
N GLY A 128 -20.96 15.91 -1.04
CA GLY A 128 -21.42 14.55 -1.40
C GLY A 128 -20.51 13.76 -2.36
N GLY A 129 -19.28 14.21 -2.59
CA GLY A 129 -18.25 13.48 -3.32
C GLY A 129 -17.41 12.59 -2.38
N ALA A 130 -16.71 11.62 -2.94
CA ALA A 130 -15.64 10.94 -2.21
C ALA A 130 -14.57 11.97 -1.81
N ALA A 131 -14.30 12.08 -0.51
CA ALA A 131 -13.27 12.97 0.02
C ALA A 131 -11.89 12.58 -0.49
N SER A 132 -10.98 13.55 -0.64
CA SER A 132 -9.57 13.21 -0.83
C SER A 132 -9.01 12.55 0.43
N ALA A 133 -7.91 11.81 0.30
CA ALA A 133 -7.21 11.23 1.45
C ALA A 133 -6.77 12.31 2.47
N GLU A 134 -6.48 13.52 1.99
CA GLU A 134 -6.10 14.68 2.80
C GLU A 134 -7.30 15.25 3.57
N GLU A 135 -8.47 15.36 2.94
CA GLU A 135 -9.72 15.80 3.59
C GLU A 135 -10.22 14.75 4.61
N ALA A 136 -10.07 13.46 4.31
CA ALA A 136 -10.42 12.37 5.21
C ALA A 136 -9.52 12.29 6.47
N ALA A 137 -8.33 12.89 6.45
CA ALA A 137 -7.43 12.91 7.60
C ALA A 137 -7.78 13.99 8.63
N VAL A 138 -8.51 15.05 8.25
CA VAL A 138 -8.81 16.18 9.15
C VAL A 138 -10.04 15.88 10.01
N HIS A 139 -9.88 16.05 11.33
CA HIS A 139 -10.94 15.83 12.32
C HIS A 139 -11.17 17.08 13.17
N THR A 140 -12.40 17.29 13.64
CA THR A 140 -12.73 18.39 14.54
C THR A 140 -12.60 17.97 16.00
N ILE A 141 -11.76 18.69 16.75
CA ILE A 141 -11.75 18.65 18.21
C ILE A 141 -12.91 19.52 18.72
N PRO A 142 -13.79 19.05 19.62
CA PRO A 142 -14.77 19.91 20.26
C PRO A 142 -14.06 20.93 21.16
N GLU A 143 -14.55 22.17 21.18
CA GLU A 143 -14.10 23.15 22.17
C GLU A 143 -14.45 22.60 23.56
N GLU A 144 -13.47 22.58 24.49
CA GLU A 144 -13.77 22.24 25.88
C GLU A 144 -14.79 23.24 26.43
N GLU A 145 -15.87 22.75 27.02
CA GLU A 145 -16.88 23.58 27.63
C GLU A 145 -16.24 24.33 28.80
N SER A 146 -15.81 25.58 28.57
CA SER A 146 -15.09 26.36 29.56
C SER A 146 -16.00 26.58 30.76
N ALA A 147 -15.77 25.80 31.81
CA ALA A 147 -16.52 25.84 33.06
C ALA A 147 -16.16 27.11 33.85
N ASP A 148 -16.62 28.25 33.33
CA ASP A 148 -16.56 29.55 33.99
C ASP A 148 -17.53 29.52 35.18
N SER A 149 -16.98 29.72 36.38
CA SER A 149 -17.68 29.74 37.68
C SER A 149 -17.08 30.78 38.62
#